data_AF-A0A527MPP6-F1
#
_entry.id   AF-A0A527MPP6-F1
#
_cell.length_a   1.000
_cell.length_b   1.000
_cell.length_c   1.000
_cell.angle_alpha   90.00
_cell.angle_beta   90.00
_cell.angle_gamma   90.00
#
_symmetry.space_group_name_H-M   'P 1'
#
loop_
_entity.id
_entity.type
_entity.pdbx_description
1 polymer ?
#
loop_
_entity_poly.entity_id
_entity_poly.type
_entity_poly.pdbx_seq_one_letter_code
_entity_poly.pdbx_strand_id
1 'polypeptide(L)'
;MKPRRNLDEDRTLNVLLGWKADPPPYPTSLVEQANIALATPLRDLSREQVRLLISQGFGLEYVVPKAISILIENPLIGVTFYDGDLLMSCLKIPQQFWMENQHLWMEFDAILRSLDQTVSDIGKHRPQFESAWEAWNSQDARSKKA
;
A
#
# COMPACT_ATOMS: atom_id res chain seq x y z
N MET A 1 -10.96 -13.51 27.41
CA MET A 1 -10.80 -12.04 27.52
C MET A 1 -11.31 -11.43 26.22
N LYS A 2 -12.27 -10.50 26.27
CA LYS A 2 -12.57 -9.66 25.10
C LYS A 2 -11.31 -8.81 24.82
N PRO A 3 -10.84 -8.69 23.57
CA PRO A 3 -9.72 -7.81 23.27
C PRO A 3 -10.12 -6.39 23.70
N ARG A 4 -9.20 -5.69 24.38
CA ARG A 4 -9.38 -4.27 24.70
C ARG A 4 -9.51 -3.57 23.35
N ARG A 5 -10.72 -3.15 23.01
CA ARG A 5 -11.02 -2.37 21.81
C ARG A 5 -10.11 -1.15 21.85
N ASN A 6 -9.23 -1.02 20.85
CA ASN A 6 -8.36 0.15 20.74
C ASN A 6 -9.28 1.36 20.54
N LEU A 7 -9.38 2.23 21.57
CA LEU A 7 -10.35 3.34 21.59
C LEU A 7 -10.16 4.30 20.42
N ASP A 8 -9.00 4.27 19.77
CA ASP A 8 -8.65 5.13 18.64
C ASP A 8 -9.26 4.63 17.33
N GLU A 9 -9.50 3.32 17.21
CA GLU A 9 -10.02 2.72 15.98
C GLU A 9 -11.48 3.09 15.69
N ASP A 10 -12.28 3.36 16.72
CA ASP A 10 -13.67 3.79 16.58
C ASP A 10 -13.80 5.30 16.29
N ARG A 11 -12.71 6.07 16.38
CA ARG A 11 -12.70 7.51 16.13
C ARG A 11 -12.37 7.81 14.68
N THR A 12 -12.91 8.92 14.18
CA THR A 12 -12.57 9.44 12.84
C THR A 12 -11.22 10.14 12.89
N LEU A 13 -10.54 10.26 11.75
CA LEU A 13 -9.28 11.00 11.68
C LEU A 13 -9.46 12.48 12.03
N ASN A 14 -10.58 13.10 11.65
CA ASN A 14 -10.88 14.46 12.09
C ASN A 14 -10.86 14.60 13.62
N VAL A 15 -11.45 13.64 14.35
CA VAL A 15 -11.43 13.65 15.82
C VAL A 15 -10.02 13.41 16.37
N LEU A 16 -9.28 12.48 15.79
CA LEU A 16 -7.91 12.16 16.22
C LEU A 16 -6.94 13.34 16.00
N LEU A 17 -7.11 14.08 14.92
CA LEU A 17 -6.29 15.25 14.56
C LEU A 17 -6.80 16.55 15.18
N GLY A 18 -7.95 16.55 15.84
CA GLY A 18 -8.59 17.76 16.36
C GLY A 18 -9.09 18.72 15.27
N TRP A 19 -9.33 18.21 14.05
CA TRP A 19 -9.81 18.99 12.92
C TRP A 19 -11.33 19.16 12.95
N LYS A 20 -11.80 20.32 12.49
CA LYS A 20 -13.23 20.55 12.25
C LYS A 20 -13.59 20.09 10.84
N ALA A 21 -14.74 19.43 10.71
CA ALA A 21 -15.29 19.05 9.42
C ALA A 21 -15.98 20.26 8.76
N ASP A 22 -15.18 21.27 8.41
CA ASP A 22 -15.68 22.44 7.69
C ASP A 22 -15.68 22.16 6.18
N PRO A 23 -16.73 22.57 5.44
CA PRO A 23 -16.77 22.38 4.00
C PRO A 23 -15.63 23.15 3.31
N PRO A 24 -14.94 22.53 2.34
CA PRO A 24 -13.82 23.16 1.66
C PRO A 24 -14.31 24.38 0.85
N PRO A 25 -13.49 25.45 0.75
CA PRO A 25 -13.85 26.62 -0.06
C PRO A 25 -13.93 26.29 -1.56
N TYR A 26 -13.27 25.21 -2.00
CA TYR A 26 -13.27 24.72 -3.38
C TYR A 26 -13.48 23.20 -3.41
N PRO A 27 -14.68 22.72 -3.76
CA PRO A 27 -14.96 21.29 -3.86
C PRO A 27 -14.42 20.75 -5.18
N THR A 28 -13.21 20.19 -5.14
CA THR A 28 -12.75 19.26 -6.19
C THR A 28 -13.03 17.84 -5.74
N SER A 29 -13.14 16.88 -6.68
CA SER A 29 -13.40 15.48 -6.30
C SER A 29 -12.34 14.92 -5.35
N LEU A 30 -11.07 15.33 -5.51
CA LEU A 30 -10.00 14.92 -4.60
C LEU A 30 -10.25 15.41 -3.17
N VAL A 31 -10.64 16.68 -3.04
CA VAL A 31 -10.92 17.30 -1.74
C VAL A 31 -12.18 16.69 -1.10
N GLU A 32 -13.22 16.41 -1.88
CA GLU A 32 -14.42 15.72 -1.39
C GLU A 32 -14.10 14.32 -0.87
N GLN A 33 -13.37 13.52 -1.65
CA GLN A 33 -12.96 12.17 -1.24
C GLN A 33 -12.08 12.18 0.00
N ALA A 34 -11.14 13.13 0.10
CA ALA A 34 -10.30 13.28 1.28
C ALA A 34 -11.12 13.65 2.52
N ASN A 35 -12.09 14.57 2.39
CA ASN A 35 -12.98 14.94 3.50
C ASN A 35 -13.85 13.76 3.97
N ILE A 36 -14.39 12.97 3.03
CA ILE A 36 -15.12 11.74 3.37
C ILE A 36 -14.21 10.77 4.12
N ALA A 37 -12.98 10.56 3.64
CA ALA A 37 -12.02 9.69 4.30
C ALA A 37 -11.66 10.18 5.72
N LEU A 38 -11.42 11.48 5.91
CA LEU A 38 -11.13 12.08 7.21
C LEU A 38 -12.29 11.96 8.21
N ALA A 39 -13.54 11.95 7.70
CA ALA A 39 -14.75 11.76 8.48
C ALA A 39 -15.13 10.28 8.70
N THR A 40 -14.37 9.34 8.14
CA THR A 40 -14.58 7.90 8.32
C THR A 40 -13.84 7.40 9.58
N PRO A 41 -14.45 6.54 10.42
CA PRO A 41 -13.73 5.90 11.53
C PRO A 41 -12.50 5.14 11.05
N LEU A 42 -11.41 5.16 11.82
CA LEU A 42 -10.12 4.57 11.43
C LEU A 42 -10.25 3.08 11.04
N ARG A 43 -11.07 2.32 11.79
CA ARG A 43 -11.35 0.90 11.50
C ARG A 43 -12.09 0.67 10.18
N ASP A 44 -12.92 1.64 9.77
CA ASP A 44 -13.82 1.53 8.63
C ASP A 44 -13.21 2.14 7.35
N LEU A 45 -11.99 2.71 7.43
CA LEU A 45 -11.29 3.21 6.26
C LEU A 45 -11.08 2.09 5.23
N SER A 46 -11.55 2.35 4.01
CA SER A 46 -11.28 1.50 2.86
C SER A 46 -9.80 1.55 2.46
N ARG A 47 -9.35 0.58 1.66
CA ARG A 47 -7.97 0.56 1.16
C ARG A 47 -7.69 1.80 0.30
N GLU A 48 -8.64 2.21 -0.53
CA GLU A 48 -8.58 3.40 -1.38
C GLU A 48 -8.47 4.67 -0.53
N GLN A 49 -9.23 4.77 0.54
CA GLN A 49 -9.16 5.90 1.48
C GLN A 49 -7.81 5.95 2.21
N VAL A 50 -7.29 4.80 2.68
CA VAL A 50 -5.95 4.73 3.29
C VAL A 50 -4.89 5.22 2.30
N ARG A 51 -4.92 4.72 1.06
CA ARG A 51 -3.97 5.10 0.00
C ARG A 51 -4.07 6.59 -0.33
N LEU A 52 -5.28 7.11 -0.45
CA LEU A 52 -5.55 8.52 -0.69
C LEU A 52 -4.99 9.40 0.42
N LEU A 53 -5.30 9.10 1.69
CA LEU A 53 -4.86 9.88 2.84
C LEU A 53 -3.33 9.91 2.96
N ILE A 54 -2.66 8.78 2.72
CA ILE A 54 -1.19 8.72 2.65
C ILE A 54 -0.66 9.60 1.53
N SER A 55 -1.26 9.52 0.34
CA SER A 55 -0.85 10.34 -0.81
C SER A 55 -1.01 11.84 -0.55
N GLN A 56 -1.97 12.24 0.28
CA GLN A 56 -2.20 13.63 0.69
C GLN A 56 -1.40 14.03 1.95
N GLY A 57 -0.76 13.09 2.64
CA GLY A 57 -0.03 13.36 3.88
C GLY A 57 -0.91 13.58 5.12
N PHE A 58 -2.16 13.12 5.11
CA PHE A 58 -3.09 13.36 6.23
C PHE A 58 -3.06 12.24 7.26
N GLY A 59 -2.88 12.62 8.53
CA GLY A 59 -2.96 11.71 9.68
C GLY A 59 -2.03 10.50 9.59
N LEU A 60 -0.81 10.69 9.04
CA LEU A 60 0.13 9.62 8.73
C LEU A 60 0.40 8.67 9.92
N GLU A 61 0.45 9.20 11.14
CA GLU A 61 0.64 8.42 12.37
C GLU A 61 -0.44 7.35 12.60
N TYR A 62 -1.65 7.56 12.06
CA TYR A 62 -2.78 6.63 12.17
C TYR A 62 -2.96 5.78 10.91
N VAL A 63 -2.72 6.35 9.72
CA VAL A 63 -3.00 5.65 8.44
C VAL A 63 -1.85 4.74 7.99
N VAL A 64 -0.60 5.07 8.33
CA VAL A 64 0.57 4.24 7.97
C VAL A 64 0.53 2.87 8.64
N PRO A 65 0.22 2.72 9.95
CA PRO A 65 0.06 1.40 10.58
C PRO A 65 -0.97 0.52 9.85
N LYS A 66 -2.07 1.12 9.38
CA LYS A 66 -3.10 0.42 8.61
C LYS A 66 -2.61 -0.01 7.23
N ALA A 67 -1.84 0.85 6.56
CA ALA A 67 -1.20 0.50 5.29
C ALA A 67 -0.18 -0.63 5.44
N ILE A 68 0.65 -0.61 6.49
CA ILE A 68 1.58 -1.68 6.83
C ILE A 68 0.82 -3.00 7.01
N SER A 69 -0.28 -2.99 7.78
CA SER A 69 -1.12 -4.18 7.96
C SER A 69 -1.65 -4.74 6.64
N ILE A 70 -2.05 -3.89 5.70
CA ILE A 70 -2.48 -4.30 4.35
C ILE A 70 -1.31 -4.86 3.53
N LEU A 71 -0.15 -4.20 3.56
CA LEU A 71 1.02 -4.56 2.75
C LEU A 71 1.74 -5.82 3.24
N ILE A 72 1.61 -6.18 4.52
CA ILE A 72 2.08 -7.47 5.05
C ILE A 72 1.36 -8.63 4.35
N GLU A 73 0.06 -8.49 4.05
CA GLU A 73 -0.70 -9.53 3.34
C GLU A 73 -0.34 -9.61 1.87
N ASN A 74 -0.20 -8.45 1.20
CA ASN A 74 0.19 -8.38 -0.21
C ASN A 74 0.90 -7.04 -0.52
N PRO A 75 2.24 -7.04 -0.67
CA PRO A 75 3.01 -5.82 -0.97
C PRO A 75 2.68 -5.18 -2.33
N LEU A 76 2.20 -5.98 -3.30
CA LEU A 76 1.86 -5.53 -4.65
C LEU A 76 0.35 -5.44 -4.88
N ILE A 77 -0.43 -5.26 -3.81
CA ILE A 77 -1.87 -5.08 -3.92
C ILE A 77 -2.21 -3.89 -4.83
N GLY A 78 -3.10 -4.10 -5.79
CA GLY A 78 -3.73 -3.03 -6.56
C GLY A 78 -4.90 -2.45 -5.79
N VAL A 79 -4.83 -1.16 -5.43
CA VAL A 79 -5.89 -0.48 -4.67
C VAL A 79 -6.75 0.40 -5.57
N THR A 80 -6.17 1.29 -6.36
CA THR A 80 -6.94 2.22 -7.19
C THR A 80 -6.40 2.37 -8.60
N PHE A 81 -5.08 2.45 -8.75
CA PHE A 81 -4.46 2.84 -10.01
C PHE A 81 -3.68 1.72 -10.68
N TYR A 82 -2.87 0.99 -9.90
CA TYR A 82 -2.02 -0.09 -10.38
C TYR A 82 -1.57 -0.97 -9.20
N ASP A 83 -1.07 -2.17 -9.51
CA ASP A 83 -0.53 -3.10 -8.51
C ASP A 83 0.66 -2.49 -7.78
N GLY A 84 0.58 -2.41 -6.45
CA GLY A 84 1.59 -1.79 -5.60
C GLY A 84 1.44 -0.28 -5.42
N ASP A 85 0.34 0.33 -5.84
CA ASP A 85 0.12 1.78 -5.68
C ASP A 85 0.11 2.25 -4.21
N LEU A 86 -0.35 1.40 -3.28
CA LEU A 86 -0.24 1.66 -1.84
C LEU A 86 1.21 1.65 -1.35
N LEU A 87 2.00 0.65 -1.76
CA LEU A 87 3.43 0.56 -1.44
C LEU A 87 4.17 1.82 -1.93
N MET A 88 3.91 2.20 -3.19
CA MET A 88 4.49 3.39 -3.81
C MET A 88 4.07 4.69 -3.11
N SER A 89 2.86 4.76 -2.57
CA SER A 89 2.41 5.91 -1.79
C SER A 89 3.15 6.02 -0.47
N CYS A 90 3.40 4.89 0.21
CA CYS A 90 4.18 4.85 1.46
C CYS A 90 5.66 5.23 1.23
N LEU A 91 6.28 4.75 0.15
CA LEU A 91 7.67 5.09 -0.20
C LEU A 91 7.90 6.58 -0.47
N LYS A 92 6.84 7.34 -0.79
CA LYS A 92 6.90 8.79 -1.04
C LYS A 92 6.68 9.63 0.21
N ILE A 93 6.42 9.01 1.36
CA ILE A 93 6.28 9.73 2.63
C ILE A 93 7.62 10.43 2.97
N PRO A 94 7.61 11.71 3.40
CA PRO A 94 8.82 12.44 3.73
C PRO A 94 9.68 11.76 4.80
N GLN A 95 11.01 11.84 4.67
CA GLN A 95 11.95 11.22 5.62
C GLN A 95 11.71 11.61 7.08
N GLN A 96 11.23 12.85 7.34
CA GLN A 96 10.98 13.35 8.69
C GLN A 96 9.97 12.47 9.45
N PHE A 97 8.92 12.01 8.77
CA PHE A 97 7.94 11.11 9.37
C PHE A 97 8.60 9.80 9.84
N TRP A 98 9.46 9.22 9.01
CA TRP A 98 10.17 7.98 9.35
C TRP A 98 11.18 8.17 10.48
N MET A 99 11.85 9.32 10.53
CA MET A 99 12.76 9.67 11.62
C MET A 99 12.04 9.76 12.97
N GLU A 100 10.81 10.28 12.97
CA GLU A 100 9.95 10.39 14.16
C GLU A 100 9.26 9.07 14.51
N ASN A 101 9.06 8.18 13.53
CA ASN A 101 8.32 6.92 13.66
C ASN A 101 9.17 5.70 13.28
N GLN A 102 10.34 5.56 13.91
CA GLN A 102 11.33 4.52 13.58
C GLN A 102 10.78 3.09 13.67
N HIS A 103 9.83 2.83 14.58
CA HIS A 103 9.17 1.54 14.70
C HIS A 103 8.38 1.18 13.43
N LEU A 104 7.60 2.13 12.88
CA LEU A 104 6.89 1.93 11.61
C LEU A 104 7.86 1.78 10.45
N TRP A 105 8.99 2.50 10.46
CA TRP A 105 10.02 2.32 9.45
C TRP A 105 10.58 0.89 9.46
N MET A 106 10.86 0.32 10.64
CA MET A 106 11.37 -1.06 10.74
C MET A 106 10.36 -2.09 10.23
N GLU A 107 9.07 -1.91 10.56
CA GLU A 107 8.00 -2.78 10.04
C GLU A 107 7.88 -2.68 8.52
N PHE A 108 7.94 -1.46 7.98
CA PHE A 108 7.87 -1.24 6.54
C PHE A 108 9.11 -1.76 5.79
N ASP A 109 10.31 -1.56 6.34
CA ASP A 109 11.58 -2.08 5.80
C ASP A 109 11.58 -3.62 5.76
N ALA A 110 10.98 -4.28 6.75
CA ALA A 110 10.84 -5.74 6.74
C ALA A 110 9.99 -6.24 5.55
N ILE A 111 8.93 -5.51 5.19
CA ILE A 111 8.11 -5.82 3.99
C ILE A 111 8.95 -5.67 2.73
N LEU A 112 9.70 -4.57 2.60
CA LEU A 112 10.55 -4.29 1.44
C LEU A 112 11.61 -5.38 1.26
N ARG A 113 12.31 -5.75 2.34
CA ARG A 113 13.30 -6.84 2.31
C ARG A 113 12.71 -8.18 1.90
N SER A 114 11.52 -8.51 2.42
CA SER A 114 10.81 -9.73 2.05
C SER A 114 10.43 -9.74 0.57
N LEU A 115 10.00 -8.59 0.03
CA LEU A 115 9.68 -8.44 -1.38
C LEU A 115 10.94 -8.56 -2.25
N ASP A 116 12.03 -7.89 -1.89
CA ASP A 116 13.32 -7.97 -2.61
C ASP A 116 13.84 -9.41 -2.67
N GLN A 117 13.74 -10.14 -1.55
CA GLN A 117 14.11 -11.55 -1.49
C GLN A 117 13.25 -12.39 -2.42
N THR A 118 11.93 -12.17 -2.42
CA THR A 118 10.98 -12.88 -3.29
C THR A 118 11.31 -12.63 -4.77
N VAL A 119 11.55 -11.38 -5.15
CA VAL A 119 11.91 -11.00 -6.52
C VAL A 119 13.25 -11.62 -6.92
N SER A 120 14.23 -11.64 -6.02
CA SER A 120 15.51 -12.29 -6.23
C SER A 120 15.34 -13.79 -6.51
N ASP A 121 14.53 -14.48 -5.71
CA ASP A 121 14.28 -15.91 -5.86
C ASP A 121 13.54 -16.24 -7.15
N ILE A 122 12.54 -15.44 -7.54
CA ILE A 122 11.90 -15.54 -8.86
C ILE A 122 12.95 -15.40 -9.96
N GLY A 123 13.85 -14.44 -9.84
CA GLY A 123 14.93 -14.20 -10.79
C GLY A 123 15.83 -15.42 -11.00
N LYS A 124 16.10 -16.21 -9.95
CA LYS A 124 16.91 -17.44 -10.05
C LYS A 124 16.22 -18.53 -10.88
N HIS A 125 14.90 -18.62 -10.84
CA HIS A 125 14.13 -19.66 -11.52
C HIS A 125 13.61 -19.25 -12.91
N ARG A 126 13.53 -17.94 -13.20
CA ARG A 126 13.06 -17.41 -14.49
C ARG A 126 13.78 -17.98 -15.72
N PRO A 127 15.11 -18.17 -15.75
CA PRO A 127 15.80 -18.73 -16.93
C PRO A 127 15.33 -20.14 -17.29
N GLN A 128 15.00 -20.97 -16.29
CA GLN A 128 14.47 -22.32 -16.55
C GLN A 128 13.13 -22.25 -17.28
N PHE A 129 12.24 -21.35 -16.84
CA PHE A 129 10.96 -21.11 -17.52
C PHE A 129 11.15 -20.59 -18.95
N GLU A 130 12.07 -19.64 -19.16
CA GLU A 130 12.36 -19.07 -20.49
C GLU A 130 12.96 -20.11 -21.45
N SER A 131 13.82 -21.01 -20.96
CA SER A 131 14.39 -22.08 -21.80
C SER A 131 13.32 -23.04 -22.38
N ALA A 132 12.20 -23.22 -21.68
CA ALA A 132 11.09 -24.03 -22.17
C ALA A 132 10.44 -23.41 -23.42
N TRP A 133 10.34 -22.08 -23.46
CA TRP A 133 9.84 -21.33 -24.62
C TRP A 133 10.76 -21.47 -25.83
N GLU A 134 12.08 -21.44 -25.63
CA GLU A 134 13.07 -21.62 -26.70
C GLU A 134 13.01 -23.05 -27.30
N ALA A 135 12.85 -24.06 -26.44
CA ALA A 135 12.73 -25.45 -26.86
C ALA A 135 11.49 -25.70 -27.74
N TRP A 136 10.34 -25.13 -27.36
CA TRP A 136 9.11 -25.21 -28.15
C TRP A 136 9.28 -24.57 -29.53
N ASN A 137 9.75 -23.32 -29.58
CA ASN A 137 9.95 -22.62 -30.86
C ASN A 137 10.94 -23.34 -31.79
N SER A 138 11.95 -23.99 -31.23
CA SER A 138 12.93 -24.79 -31.98
C SER A 138 12.33 -26.08 -32.57
N GLN A 139 11.34 -26.69 -31.91
CA GLN A 139 10.62 -27.86 -32.41
C GLN A 139 9.64 -27.49 -33.54
N ASP A 140 8.89 -26.41 -33.40
CA ASP A 140 7.96 -25.92 -34.45
C ASP A 140 8.70 -25.50 -35.73
N ALA A 141 9.89 -24.91 -35.61
CA ALA A 141 10.73 -24.57 -36.75
C ALA A 141 11.27 -25.80 -37.50
N ARG A 142 11.49 -26.92 -36.80
CA ARG A 142 11.90 -28.20 -37.42
C ARG A 142 10.72 -28.90 -38.10
N SER A 143 9.52 -28.82 -37.54
CA SER A 143 8.33 -29.48 -38.09
C SER A 143 7.78 -28.81 -39.37
N LYS A 144 8.10 -27.53 -39.63
CA LYS A 144 7.70 -26.81 -40.85
C LYS A 144 8.67 -26.96 -42.04
N LYS A 145 9.83 -27.60 -41.82
CA LYS A 145 10.85 -27.86 -42.87
C LYS A 145 10.86 -29.31 -43.35
N ALA A 146 9.96 -30.14 -42.84
CA ALA A 146 9.79 -31.55 -43.19
C ALA A 146 8.60 -31.73 -44.14
#